data_AF-A0A7X3DKF9-F1
#
_entry.id   AF-A0A7X3DKF9-F1
#
_cell.length_a   1.000
_cell.length_b   1.000
_cell.length_c   1.000
_cell.angle_alpha   90.00
_cell.angle_beta   90.00
_cell.angle_gamma   90.00
#
_symmetry.space_group_name_H-M   'P 1'
#
loop_
_entity.id
_entity.type
_entity.pdbx_description
1 polymer ?
#
loop_
_entity_poly.entity_id
_entity_poly.type
_entity_poly.pdbx_seq_one_letter_code
_entity_poly.pdbx_strand_id
1 'polypeptide(L)'
;MDEPYMPVIANLSFPTCVMFSQKGYEEGNGDWANMDIGTGPYTWGEWSIGSSVSLVGFDDYYVEGQPAIKNVEFRVISEDGNRYIEVETGGADMCYNLPAWISRLPRPILMLWYSVSIRRTTAI
;
A
#
# COMPACT_ATOMS: atom_id res chain seq x y z
N MET A 1 3.96 29.64 10.66
CA MET A 1 4.74 29.02 11.76
C MET A 1 5.24 30.17 12.59
N ASP A 2 4.84 30.21 13.85
CA ASP A 2 5.04 31.41 14.67
C ASP A 2 6.43 31.43 15.34
N GLU A 3 7.11 30.27 15.37
CA GLU A 3 8.46 30.10 15.94
C GLU A 3 9.30 29.11 15.10
N PRO A 4 10.66 29.15 15.20
CA PRO A 4 11.53 28.19 14.53
C PRO A 4 11.27 26.73 14.96
N TYR A 5 10.89 25.87 14.01
CA TYR A 5 10.62 24.45 14.26
C TYR A 5 11.55 23.55 13.45
N MET A 6 12.60 23.05 14.09
CA MET A 6 13.65 22.23 13.46
C MET A 6 13.14 20.95 12.75
N PRO A 7 12.17 20.18 13.29
CA PRO A 7 11.72 18.94 12.66
C PRO A 7 10.78 19.15 11.47
N VAL A 8 10.55 20.37 10.99
CA VAL A 8 9.53 20.65 9.96
C VAL A 8 9.68 19.77 8.72
N ILE A 9 10.91 19.58 8.22
CA ILE A 9 11.17 18.77 7.03
C ILE A 9 10.90 17.28 7.30
N ALA A 10 11.28 16.79 8.48
CA ALA A 10 11.00 15.41 8.88
C ALA A 10 9.49 15.17 8.99
N ASN A 11 8.75 16.12 9.58
CA ASN A 11 7.31 16.02 9.73
C ASN A 11 6.58 16.04 8.38
N LEU A 12 7.03 16.82 7.41
CA LEU A 12 6.44 16.83 6.06
C LEU A 12 6.61 15.50 5.33
N SER A 13 7.56 14.66 5.75
CA SER A 13 7.76 13.33 5.18
C SER A 13 6.82 12.27 5.77
N PHE A 14 6.01 12.62 6.78
CA PHE A 14 5.04 11.67 7.35
C PHE A 14 3.93 11.34 6.34
N PRO A 15 3.40 10.09 6.35
CA PRO A 15 2.33 9.67 5.44
C PRO A 15 1.02 10.45 5.65
N THR A 16 0.87 11.16 6.77
CA THR A 16 -0.28 12.04 7.02
C THR A 16 -0.17 13.40 6.31
N CYS A 17 1.01 13.76 5.79
CA CYS A 17 1.28 15.02 5.10
C CYS A 17 1.24 14.87 3.57
N VAL A 18 0.46 13.91 3.07
CA VAL A 18 0.25 13.71 1.63
C VAL A 18 -0.60 14.84 1.04
N MET A 19 -0.40 15.10 -0.25
CA MET A 19 -1.15 16.09 -1.00
C MET A 19 -2.36 15.42 -1.69
N PHE A 20 -3.51 16.09 -1.60
CA PHE A 20 -4.75 15.67 -2.25
C PHE A 20 -5.18 16.70 -3.30
N SER A 21 -5.94 16.25 -4.29
CA SER A 21 -6.56 17.12 -5.29
C SER A 21 -7.71 17.93 -4.67
N GLN A 22 -7.56 19.26 -4.63
CA GLN A 22 -8.63 20.16 -4.18
C GLN A 22 -9.90 20.00 -5.02
N LYS A 23 -9.75 19.92 -6.34
CA LYS A 23 -10.89 19.74 -7.26
C LYS A 23 -11.66 18.45 -6.94
N GLY A 24 -10.94 17.35 -6.74
CA GLY A 24 -11.57 16.06 -6.42
C GLY A 24 -12.32 16.10 -5.09
N TYR A 25 -11.77 16.79 -4.09
CA TYR A 25 -12.43 16.99 -2.80
C TYR A 25 -13.75 17.78 -2.93
N GLU A 26 -13.74 18.87 -3.68
CA GLU A 26 -14.92 19.71 -3.93
C GLU A 26 -16.01 18.94 -4.70
N GLU A 27 -15.62 18.19 -5.73
CA GLU A 27 -16.54 17.39 -6.55
C GLU A 27 -17.17 16.22 -5.77
N GLY A 28 -16.45 15.63 -4.81
CA GLY A 28 -16.96 14.53 -4.00
C GLY A 28 -17.70 14.94 -2.71
N ASN A 29 -18.07 16.21 -2.56
CA ASN A 29 -18.82 16.72 -1.40
C ASN A 29 -18.18 16.41 -0.02
N GLY A 30 -16.86 16.24 0.03
CA GLY A 30 -16.13 15.97 1.27
C GLY A 30 -16.18 14.53 1.81
N ASP A 31 -16.65 13.55 1.04
CA ASP A 31 -16.52 12.12 1.42
C ASP A 31 -15.10 11.58 1.24
N TRP A 32 -14.26 11.74 2.27
CA TRP A 32 -12.88 11.26 2.27
C TRP A 32 -12.73 9.73 2.12
N ALA A 33 -13.73 8.95 2.53
CA ALA A 33 -13.58 7.50 2.69
C ALA A 33 -13.64 6.74 1.36
N ASN A 34 -14.30 7.31 0.35
CA ASN A 34 -14.58 6.65 -0.92
C ASN A 34 -13.97 7.38 -2.13
N MET A 35 -13.04 8.31 -1.90
CA MET A 35 -12.44 9.13 -2.95
C MET A 35 -11.03 8.70 -3.32
N ASP A 36 -10.78 8.68 -4.63
CA ASP A 36 -9.44 8.51 -5.20
C ASP A 36 -8.88 9.85 -5.68
N ILE A 37 -8.33 10.62 -4.73
CA ILE A 37 -7.88 12.00 -4.97
C ILE A 37 -6.41 12.22 -4.57
N GLY A 38 -5.65 11.13 -4.41
CA GLY A 38 -4.23 11.19 -4.10
C GLY A 38 -3.36 11.52 -5.31
N THR A 39 -2.07 11.75 -5.07
CA THR A 39 -1.06 11.98 -6.13
C THR A 39 -0.06 10.83 -6.23
N GLY A 40 -0.42 9.65 -5.70
CA GLY A 40 0.44 8.47 -5.66
C GLY A 40 0.46 7.71 -7.00
N PRO A 41 1.30 6.67 -7.11
CA PRO A 41 1.42 5.86 -8.32
C PRO A 41 0.28 4.84 -8.50
N TYR A 42 -0.70 4.80 -7.61
CA TYR A 42 -1.81 3.86 -7.66
C TYR A 42 -3.15 4.56 -7.42
N THR A 43 -4.18 4.03 -8.06
CA THR A 43 -5.60 4.37 -7.90
C THR A 43 -6.33 3.26 -7.14
N TRP A 44 -7.46 3.58 -6.51
CA TRP A 44 -8.32 2.60 -5.86
C TRP A 44 -8.96 1.66 -6.90
N GLY A 45 -8.86 0.35 -6.65
CA GLY A 45 -9.63 -0.67 -7.35
C GLY A 45 -10.87 -1.06 -6.54
N GLU A 46 -11.11 -2.35 -6.43
CA GLU A 46 -12.15 -2.93 -5.60
C GLU A 46 -11.76 -3.00 -4.13
N TRP A 47 -12.66 -2.57 -3.24
CA TRP A 47 -12.53 -2.72 -1.79
C TRP A 47 -13.63 -3.64 -1.23
N SER A 48 -13.21 -4.81 -0.77
CA SER A 48 -14.03 -5.72 0.02
C SER A 48 -13.70 -5.56 1.51
N ILE A 49 -14.56 -4.84 2.23
CA ILE A 49 -14.37 -4.53 3.66
C ILE A 49 -14.09 -5.80 4.47
N GLY A 50 -12.97 -5.81 5.20
CA GLY A 50 -12.55 -6.94 6.04
C GLY A 50 -11.93 -8.12 5.29
N SER A 51 -11.85 -8.07 3.96
CA SER A 51 -11.30 -9.16 3.14
C SER A 51 -10.11 -8.72 2.31
N SER A 52 -10.30 -7.79 1.38
CA SER A 52 -9.23 -7.35 0.49
C SER A 52 -9.43 -5.94 -0.04
N VAL A 53 -8.34 -5.32 -0.47
CA VAL A 53 -8.38 -4.10 -1.27
C VAL A 53 -7.39 -4.21 -2.43
N SER A 54 -7.87 -3.90 -3.62
CA SER A 54 -7.03 -3.85 -4.81
C SER A 54 -6.66 -2.42 -5.15
N LEU A 55 -5.42 -2.23 -5.58
CA LEU A 55 -4.91 -0.99 -6.15
C LEU A 55 -4.50 -1.24 -7.59
N VAL A 56 -4.82 -0.29 -8.45
CA VAL A 56 -4.49 -0.31 -9.88
C VAL A 56 -3.41 0.73 -10.13
N GLY A 57 -2.42 0.41 -10.95
CA GLY A 57 -1.33 1.33 -11.27
C GLY A 57 -1.83 2.53 -12.06
N PHE A 58 -1.40 3.72 -11.67
CA PHE A 58 -1.68 4.95 -12.39
C PHE A 58 -0.64 5.17 -13.49
N ASP A 59 -1.05 5.03 -14.75
CA ASP A 59 -0.12 5.08 -15.89
C ASP A 59 0.47 6.48 -16.13
N ASP A 60 -0.25 7.55 -15.74
CA ASP A 60 0.20 8.94 -15.88
C ASP A 60 0.96 9.45 -14.65
N TYR A 61 1.53 8.55 -13.85
CA TYR A 61 2.33 8.94 -12.69
C TYR A 61 3.59 9.70 -13.13
N TYR A 62 3.93 10.77 -12.39
CA TYR A 62 4.97 11.73 -12.79
C TYR A 62 6.40 11.15 -12.83
N VAL A 63 6.62 9.97 -12.22
CA VAL A 63 7.91 9.27 -12.27
C VAL A 63 7.88 8.25 -13.40
N GLU A 64 8.74 8.46 -14.41
CA GLU A 64 8.87 7.57 -15.55
C GLU A 64 9.17 6.12 -15.11
N GLY A 65 8.48 5.16 -15.74
CA GLY A 65 8.64 3.74 -15.45
C GLY A 65 7.97 3.25 -14.17
N GLN A 66 7.19 4.09 -13.48
CA GLN A 66 6.41 3.71 -12.30
C GLN A 66 4.89 3.79 -12.55
N PRO A 67 4.07 2.97 -11.86
CA PRO A 67 4.49 1.87 -11.00
C PRO A 67 4.98 0.64 -11.80
N ALA A 68 6.05 0.00 -11.31
CA ALA A 68 6.56 -1.25 -11.88
C ALA A 68 5.60 -2.45 -11.66
N ILE A 69 4.64 -2.32 -10.75
CA ILE A 69 3.60 -3.32 -10.47
C ILE A 69 2.27 -2.69 -10.87
N LYS A 70 1.54 -3.33 -11.79
CA LYS A 70 0.28 -2.76 -12.29
C LYS A 70 -0.93 -3.06 -11.43
N ASN A 71 -0.93 -4.19 -10.73
CA ASN A 71 -2.02 -4.58 -9.85
C ASN A 71 -1.43 -5.01 -8.52
N VAL A 72 -2.00 -4.48 -7.44
CA VAL A 72 -1.62 -4.82 -6.07
C VAL A 72 -2.88 -5.24 -5.33
N GLU A 73 -2.89 -6.46 -4.78
CA GLU A 73 -3.97 -6.93 -3.92
C GLU A 73 -3.49 -7.07 -2.48
N PHE A 74 -4.11 -6.29 -1.59
CA PHE A 74 -3.99 -6.43 -0.15
C PHE A 74 -5.05 -7.40 0.34
N ARG A 75 -4.64 -8.50 0.97
CA ARG A 75 -5.55 -9.48 1.58
C ARG A 75 -5.38 -9.48 3.10
N VAL A 76 -6.51 -9.53 3.80
CA VAL A 76 -6.56 -9.66 5.25
C VAL A 76 -6.64 -11.14 5.61
N ILE A 77 -5.57 -11.66 6.21
CA ILE A 77 -5.48 -13.04 6.69
C ILE A 77 -5.09 -13.00 8.16
N SER A 78 -6.06 -13.27 9.04
CA SER A 78 -5.90 -13.09 10.49
C SER A 78 -4.89 -14.06 11.10
N GLU A 79 -4.82 -15.30 10.61
CA GLU A 79 -3.98 -16.36 11.16
C GLU A 79 -2.55 -16.31 10.59
N ASP A 80 -1.56 -16.29 11.47
CA ASP A 80 -0.14 -16.20 11.15
C ASP A 80 0.34 -17.42 10.35
N GLY A 81 -0.12 -18.62 10.73
CA GLY A 81 0.24 -19.86 10.04
C GLY A 81 -0.28 -19.88 8.60
N ASN A 82 -1.48 -19.34 8.38
CA ASN A 82 -2.06 -19.26 7.04
C ASN A 82 -1.33 -18.22 6.18
N ARG A 83 -0.94 -17.06 6.75
CA ARG A 83 -0.11 -16.07 6.04
C ARG A 83 1.22 -16.67 5.58
N TYR A 84 1.82 -17.52 6.41
CA TYR A 84 3.05 -18.21 6.09
C TYR A 84 2.87 -19.19 4.92
N ILE A 85 1.85 -20.05 4.99
CA ILE A 85 1.55 -21.04 3.94
C ILE A 85 1.31 -20.34 2.60
N GLU A 86 0.59 -19.23 2.58
CA GLU A 86 0.34 -18.46 1.35
C GLU A 86 1.64 -17.99 0.69
N VAL A 87 2.64 -17.54 1.45
CA VAL A 87 3.92 -17.14 0.89
C VAL A 87 4.77 -18.34 0.49
N GLU A 88 4.78 -19.41 1.29
CA GLU A 88 5.53 -20.63 1.00
C GLU A 88 5.03 -21.33 -0.28
N THR A 89 3.71 -21.34 -0.49
CA THR A 89 3.05 -21.95 -1.66
C THR A 89 3.01 -21.03 -2.88
N GLY A 90 3.41 -19.76 -2.73
CA GLY A 90 3.36 -18.75 -3.80
C GLY A 90 1.96 -18.15 -4.04
N GLY A 91 1.01 -18.37 -3.14
CA GLY A 91 -0.28 -17.67 -3.13
C GLY A 91 -0.15 -16.17 -2.80
N ALA A 92 0.89 -15.77 -2.06
CA ALA A 92 1.25 -14.38 -1.80
C ALA A 92 2.74 -14.13 -2.10
N ASP A 93 3.05 -12.97 -2.68
CA ASP A 93 4.44 -12.58 -2.96
C ASP A 93 5.15 -12.05 -1.69
N MET A 94 4.38 -11.45 -0.77
CA MET A 94 4.85 -10.84 0.46
C MET A 94 3.82 -11.05 1.57
N CYS A 95 4.27 -11.16 2.82
CA CYS A 95 3.39 -11.09 3.99
C CYS A 95 4.04 -10.28 5.12
N TYR A 96 3.20 -9.63 5.90
CA TYR A 96 3.61 -8.81 7.04
C TYR A 96 3.32 -9.53 8.37
N ASN A 97 4.05 -9.14 9.43
CA ASN A 97 3.88 -9.67 10.79
C ASN A 97 3.99 -11.21 10.85
N LEU A 98 5.09 -11.74 10.31
CA LEU A 98 5.43 -13.15 10.51
C LEU A 98 5.99 -13.34 11.93
N PRO A 99 5.54 -14.35 12.69
CA PRO A 99 6.08 -14.60 14.00
C PRO A 99 7.58 -14.95 13.96
N ALA A 100 8.30 -14.58 15.02
CA ALA A 100 9.77 -14.62 15.07
C ALA A 100 10.40 -16.01 14.80
N TRP A 101 9.64 -17.09 15.01
CA TRP A 101 10.11 -18.46 14.77
C TRP A 101 10.23 -18.82 13.27
N ILE A 102 9.76 -17.95 12.37
CA ILE A 102 9.79 -18.14 10.91
C ILE A 102 11.14 -17.74 10.28
N SER A 103 12.09 -17.25 11.09
CA SER A 103 13.50 -16.94 10.71
C SER A 103 14.31 -18.10 10.09
N ARG A 104 13.71 -19.29 9.92
CA ARG A 104 14.30 -20.48 9.28
C ARG A 104 14.04 -20.58 7.76
N LEU A 105 13.42 -19.58 7.15
CA LEU A 105 13.08 -19.63 5.74
C LEU A 105 14.31 -19.65 4.82
N PRO A 106 14.37 -20.56 3.83
CA PRO A 106 15.50 -20.70 2.91
C PRO A 106 15.53 -19.65 1.78
N ARG A 107 14.51 -18.79 1.65
CA ARG A 107 14.41 -17.78 0.59
C ARG A 107 14.58 -16.36 1.16
N PRO A 108 15.36 -15.48 0.50
CA PRO A 108 15.48 -14.09 0.92
C PRO A 108 14.17 -13.35 0.61
N ILE A 109 13.42 -12.96 1.65
CA ILE A 109 12.20 -12.15 1.54
C ILE A 109 12.46 -10.81 2.22
N LEU A 110 12.14 -9.72 1.54
CA LEU A 110 12.38 -8.36 2.00
C LEU A 110 11.38 -8.00 3.11
N MET A 111 11.84 -7.93 4.37
CA MET A 111 11.09 -7.34 5.48
C MET A 111 11.14 -5.81 5.36
N LEU A 112 10.01 -5.17 5.05
CA LEU A 112 9.84 -3.74 5.21
C LEU A 112 8.89 -3.48 6.36
N TRP A 113 9.31 -2.59 7.27
CA TRP A 113 8.45 -2.01 8.29
C TRP A 113 7.35 -1.17 7.62
N TYR A 114 6.15 -1.20 8.21
CA TYR A 114 4.85 -0.69 7.71
C TYR A 114 3.98 -1.73 6.96
N SER A 115 2.77 -1.91 7.50
CA SER A 115 1.83 -3.02 7.30
C SER A 115 1.14 -3.02 5.93
N VAL A 116 1.67 -3.74 4.94
CA VAL A 116 1.17 -3.71 3.55
C VAL A 116 1.57 -5.02 2.83
N SER A 117 0.61 -5.89 2.44
CA SER A 117 0.81 -7.15 1.70
C SER A 117 0.50 -7.01 0.20
N ILE A 118 1.50 -7.02 -0.69
CA ILE A 118 1.35 -6.70 -2.12
C ILE A 118 1.33 -8.00 -2.96
N ARG A 119 0.34 -8.20 -3.83
CA ARG A 119 0.32 -9.28 -4.85
C ARG A 119 0.48 -8.71 -6.27
N ARG A 120 1.35 -9.29 -7.10
CA ARG A 120 1.48 -8.94 -8.53
C ARG A 120 0.50 -9.77 -9.37
N THR A 121 -0.63 -9.19 -9.80
CA THR A 121 -1.48 -9.85 -10.81
C THR A 121 -1.02 -9.48 -12.21
N THR A 122 -0.37 -10.43 -12.88
CA THR A 122 0.02 -10.32 -14.30
C THR A 122 -1.23 -10.64 -15.13
N ALA A 123 -1.85 -9.62 -15.72
CA ALA A 123 -2.84 -9.80 -16.78
C ALA A 123 -2.11 -9.77 -18.13
N ILE A 124 -2.37 -10.79 -18.94
CA ILE A 124 -1.96 -10.99 -20.34
C ILE A 124 -2.78 -10.10 -21.27
#